data_AF-Q82AR7-F1
#
_entry.id   AF-Q82AR7-F1
#
_cell.length_a   1.000
_cell.length_b   1.000
_cell.length_c   1.000
_cell.angle_alpha   90.00
_cell.angle_beta   90.00
_cell.angle_gamma   90.00
#
_symmetry.space_group_name_H-M   'P 1'
#
loop_
_entity.id
_entity.type
_entity.pdbx_description
1 polymer ?
#
loop_
_entity_poly.entity_id
_entity_poly.type
_entity_poly.pdbx_seq_one_letter_code
_entity_poly.pdbx_strand_id
1 'polypeptide(L)'
;MRLTREKLVAGAAVALLALTGCGGSSGSDDGAAKAVPATATGSLEDLAAEVKCKPDIQTDADEIRQAVCKSTSRKFILATFATDRGQREWLNEAKDYGGFYLVGAKWVAVGDQKVVKTLRGQLGGTMEEGTSHASHSSGTGSDASHEGTHSGHSG
;
A
#
# COMPACT_ATOMS: atom_id res chain seq x y z
N MET A 1 32.31 -13.83 -27.63
CA MET A 1 31.65 -14.16 -28.92
C MET A 1 30.26 -13.56 -28.88
N ARG A 2 29.91 -12.74 -29.87
CA ARG A 2 28.61 -12.06 -29.99
C ARG A 2 27.65 -12.99 -30.73
N LEU A 3 26.51 -13.29 -30.14
CA LEU A 3 25.37 -13.92 -30.82
C LEU A 3 24.20 -12.91 -30.69
N THR A 4 24.12 -11.94 -31.60
CA THR A 4 23.22 -11.90 -32.76
C THR A 4 21.75 -12.09 -32.39
N ARG A 5 21.04 -10.95 -32.48
CA ARG A 5 19.59 -10.81 -32.45
C ARG A 5 18.95 -11.60 -33.59
N GLU A 6 17.88 -12.33 -33.31
CA GLU A 6 16.92 -12.75 -34.33
C GLU A 6 15.52 -12.29 -33.92
N LYS A 7 14.95 -11.41 -34.76
CA LYS A 7 13.55 -10.99 -34.74
C LYS A 7 12.82 -11.77 -35.83
N LEU A 8 11.74 -12.46 -35.49
CA LEU A 8 10.71 -13.01 -36.39
C LEU A 8 9.36 -12.68 -35.72
N VAL A 9 8.55 -11.74 -36.24
CA VAL A 9 7.64 -11.77 -37.41
C VAL A 9 6.33 -12.52 -37.15
N ALA A 10 5.24 -11.75 -37.32
CA ALA A 10 3.88 -12.09 -37.76
C ALA A 10 2.93 -12.88 -36.85
N GLY A 11 1.70 -12.38 -36.75
CA GLY A 11 0.53 -13.14 -36.31
C GLY A 11 -0.61 -12.28 -35.79
N ALA A 12 -1.33 -11.59 -36.68
CA ALA A 12 -2.61 -10.97 -36.36
C ALA A 12 -3.70 -12.05 -36.19
N ALA A 13 -4.44 -12.01 -35.08
CA ALA A 13 -5.75 -12.64 -34.97
C ALA A 13 -6.59 -11.85 -33.94
N VAL A 14 -7.42 -10.94 -34.45
CA VAL A 14 -8.44 -10.24 -33.69
C VAL A 14 -9.65 -11.18 -33.61
N ALA A 15 -9.87 -11.80 -32.46
CA ALA A 15 -11.11 -12.50 -32.15
C ALA A 15 -11.95 -11.60 -31.22
N LEU A 16 -12.89 -10.85 -31.81
CA LEU A 16 -13.91 -10.13 -31.08
C LEU A 16 -14.96 -11.13 -30.58
N LEU A 17 -14.86 -11.54 -29.32
CA LEU A 17 -15.94 -12.23 -28.62
C LEU A 17 -16.88 -11.18 -28.03
N ALA A 18 -17.98 -10.93 -28.73
CA ALA A 18 -19.11 -10.19 -28.20
C ALA A 18 -19.86 -11.06 -27.17
N LEU A 19 -19.69 -10.76 -25.89
CA LEU A 19 -20.56 -11.26 -24.84
C LEU A 19 -21.63 -10.20 -24.55
N THR A 20 -22.77 -10.32 -25.24
CA THR A 20 -24.02 -9.64 -24.87
C THR A 20 -24.61 -10.33 -23.64
N GLY A 21 -24.26 -9.86 -22.45
CA GLY A 21 -24.90 -10.23 -21.20
C GLY A 21 -26.07 -9.29 -20.90
N CYS A 22 -27.28 -9.76 -21.16
CA CYS A 22 -28.53 -9.15 -20.73
C CYS A 22 -28.85 -9.62 -19.30
N GLY A 23 -29.11 -8.69 -18.38
CA GLY A 23 -29.56 -9.00 -17.01
C GLY A 23 -29.73 -7.72 -16.21
N GLY A 24 -30.95 -7.20 -16.16
CA GLY A 24 -31.26 -5.87 -15.63
C GLY A 24 -31.29 -5.77 -14.10
N SER A 25 -31.18 -4.54 -13.62
CA SER A 25 -32.11 -4.00 -12.62
C SER A 25 -32.14 -2.48 -12.75
N SER A 26 -33.37 -1.98 -12.79
CA SER A 26 -33.77 -0.58 -12.82
C SER A 26 -33.42 0.14 -11.51
N GLY A 27 -33.18 1.45 -11.59
CA GLY A 27 -33.51 2.36 -10.50
C GLY A 27 -32.36 3.13 -9.85
N SER A 28 -32.48 4.45 -9.98
CA SER A 28 -32.00 5.51 -9.08
C SER A 28 -30.59 6.05 -9.26
N ASP A 29 -30.51 7.09 -10.10
CA ASP A 29 -29.58 8.21 -9.97
C ASP A 29 -29.74 8.87 -8.59
N ASP A 30 -28.87 8.49 -7.65
CA ASP A 30 -28.56 9.25 -6.45
C ASP A 30 -27.04 9.29 -6.29
N GLY A 31 -26.41 10.30 -6.91
CA GLY A 31 -25.01 10.68 -6.69
C GLY A 31 -23.99 9.56 -6.86
N ALA A 32 -23.65 9.19 -8.10
CA ALA A 32 -22.66 8.15 -8.40
C ALA A 32 -21.32 8.41 -7.70
N ALA A 33 -21.14 7.83 -6.51
CA ALA A 33 -19.85 7.70 -5.89
C ALA A 33 -18.93 7.03 -6.92
N LYS A 34 -17.85 7.72 -7.33
CA LYS A 34 -16.93 7.22 -8.34
C LYS A 34 -16.53 5.79 -7.96
N ALA A 35 -16.97 4.83 -8.77
CA ALA A 35 -16.72 3.42 -8.52
C ALA A 35 -15.21 3.20 -8.36
N VAL A 36 -14.84 2.45 -7.33
CA VAL A 36 -13.45 2.02 -7.13
C VAL A 36 -13.11 1.06 -8.27
N PRO A 37 -12.00 1.28 -9.01
CA PRO A 37 -11.64 0.40 -10.12
C PRO A 37 -11.26 -0.99 -9.60
N ALA A 38 -11.17 -1.95 -10.52
CA ALA A 38 -10.56 -3.24 -10.23
C ALA A 38 -9.14 -3.05 -9.70
N THR A 39 -8.73 -3.90 -8.75
CA THR A 39 -7.41 -3.81 -8.13
C THR A 39 -6.32 -4.06 -9.18
N ALA A 40 -5.42 -3.10 -9.33
CA ALA A 40 -4.29 -3.19 -10.24
C ALA A 40 -3.35 -4.33 -9.83
N THR A 41 -2.68 -4.90 -10.81
CA THR A 41 -1.67 -5.95 -10.65
C THR A 41 -0.51 -5.66 -11.59
N GLY A 42 0.70 -6.09 -11.24
CA GLY A 42 1.87 -5.92 -12.10
C GLY A 42 3.14 -5.79 -11.31
N SER A 43 4.21 -5.38 -12.00
CA SER A 43 5.47 -5.02 -11.37
C SER A 43 5.35 -3.72 -10.57
N LEU A 44 6.38 -3.41 -9.76
CA LEU A 44 6.48 -2.14 -9.05
C LEU A 44 6.43 -0.96 -10.04
N GLU A 45 7.10 -1.08 -11.19
CA GLU A 45 7.15 -0.07 -12.23
C GLU A 45 5.78 0.13 -12.91
N ASP A 46 5.03 -0.95 -13.16
CA ASP A 46 3.68 -0.86 -13.74
C ASP A 46 2.74 -0.11 -12.80
N LEU A 47 2.74 -0.49 -11.52
CA LEU A 47 1.93 0.14 -10.49
C LEU A 47 2.31 1.62 -10.29
N ALA A 48 3.61 1.93 -10.30
CA ALA A 48 4.10 3.30 -10.21
C ALA A 48 3.69 4.13 -11.44
N ALA A 49 3.75 3.57 -12.64
CA ALA A 49 3.35 4.23 -13.87
C ALA A 49 1.86 4.58 -13.89
N GLU A 50 0.99 3.68 -13.42
CA GLU A 50 -0.46 3.89 -13.34
C GLU A 50 -0.83 5.11 -12.47
N VAL A 51 -0.03 5.39 -11.44
CA VAL A 51 -0.20 6.57 -10.57
C VAL A 51 0.70 7.74 -10.96
N LYS A 52 1.36 7.66 -12.12
CA LYS A 52 2.25 8.68 -12.68
C LYS A 52 3.41 9.02 -11.74
N CYS A 53 3.95 8.01 -11.08
CA CYS A 53 5.14 8.08 -10.26
C CYS A 53 6.35 7.53 -11.02
N LYS A 54 7.49 8.22 -10.95
CA LYS A 54 8.80 7.62 -11.22
C LYS A 54 9.31 7.02 -9.91
N PRO A 55 9.45 5.69 -9.79
CA PRO A 55 9.86 5.06 -8.54
C PRO A 55 11.35 5.31 -8.27
N ASP A 56 11.66 5.64 -7.01
CA ASP A 56 13.02 5.66 -6.47
C ASP A 56 13.25 4.37 -5.64
N ILE A 57 13.85 3.35 -6.25
CA ILE A 57 14.04 2.03 -5.65
C ILE A 57 14.94 2.13 -4.42
N GLN A 58 14.41 1.77 -3.26
CA GLN A 58 15.15 1.72 -1.99
C GLN A 58 15.60 0.30 -1.63
N THR A 59 14.83 -0.69 -2.09
CA THR A 59 15.12 -2.11 -1.87
C THR A 59 14.78 -2.88 -3.12
N ASP A 60 15.72 -3.70 -3.58
CA ASP A 60 15.57 -4.54 -4.75
C ASP A 60 16.07 -5.94 -4.40
N ALA A 61 15.20 -6.72 -3.78
CA ALA A 61 15.47 -8.10 -3.36
C ALA A 61 14.45 -9.05 -3.99
N ASP A 62 14.80 -10.34 -4.04
CA ASP A 62 13.95 -11.36 -4.68
C ASP A 62 12.59 -11.49 -3.97
N GLU A 63 12.56 -11.30 -2.65
CA GLU A 63 11.35 -11.43 -1.82
C GLU A 63 10.50 -10.15 -1.81
N ILE A 64 11.15 -8.98 -1.85
CA ILE A 64 10.51 -7.67 -1.73
C ILE A 64 11.26 -6.62 -2.56
N ARG A 65 10.48 -5.83 -3.31
CA ARG A 65 10.96 -4.60 -3.95
C ARG A 65 10.21 -3.41 -3.38
N GLN A 66 10.92 -2.36 -2.98
CA GLN A 66 10.36 -1.17 -2.37
C GLN A 66 10.87 0.08 -3.06
N ALA A 67 9.97 1.03 -3.33
CA ALA A 67 10.32 2.33 -3.86
C ALA A 67 9.64 3.46 -3.09
N VAL A 68 10.32 4.61 -3.05
CA VAL A 68 9.70 5.88 -2.67
C VAL A 68 9.12 6.51 -3.92
N CYS A 69 7.84 6.87 -3.86
CA CYS A 69 7.18 7.70 -4.84
C CYS A 69 6.98 9.09 -4.27
N LYS A 70 7.67 10.10 -4.82
CA LYS A 70 7.61 11.48 -4.34
C LYS A 70 7.27 12.46 -5.47
N SER A 71 6.35 13.37 -5.17
CA SER A 71 6.00 14.55 -5.95
C SER A 71 5.79 15.74 -5.00
N THR A 72 5.58 16.94 -5.54
CA THR A 72 5.38 18.16 -4.72
C THR A 72 4.25 18.04 -3.70
N SER A 73 3.18 17.31 -4.03
CA SER A 73 1.98 17.22 -3.20
C SER A 73 1.74 15.84 -2.58
N ARG A 74 2.54 14.83 -2.93
CA ARG A 74 2.32 13.43 -2.50
C ARG A 74 3.64 12.71 -2.31
N LYS A 75 3.79 12.02 -1.18
CA LYS A 75 4.85 11.04 -0.91
C LYS A 75 4.21 9.75 -0.39
N PHE A 76 4.63 8.62 -0.92
CA PHE A 76 4.24 7.30 -0.42
C PHE A 76 5.34 6.28 -0.70
N ILE A 77 5.29 5.16 0.00
CA ILE A 77 6.10 3.97 -0.27
C ILE A 77 5.25 3.00 -1.08
N LEU A 78 5.83 2.38 -2.10
CA LEU A 78 5.23 1.26 -2.82
C LEU A 78 6.12 0.04 -2.63
N ALA A 79 5.55 -1.04 -2.09
CA ALA A 79 6.22 -2.32 -1.92
C ALA A 79 5.51 -3.40 -2.74
N THR A 80 6.26 -4.23 -3.45
CA THR A 80 5.78 -5.43 -4.15
C THR A 80 6.49 -6.66 -3.61
N PHE A 81 5.79 -7.78 -3.58
CA PHE A 81 6.24 -9.00 -2.93
C PHE A 81 6.25 -10.18 -3.90
N ALA A 82 7.17 -11.12 -3.70
CA ALA A 82 7.19 -12.36 -4.46
C ALA A 82 5.95 -13.22 -4.19
N THR A 83 5.47 -13.22 -2.94
CA THR A 83 4.38 -14.09 -2.46
C THR A 83 3.36 -13.34 -1.62
N ASP A 84 2.11 -13.81 -1.63
CA ASP A 84 1.04 -13.28 -0.77
C ASP A 84 1.34 -13.46 0.73
N ARG A 85 2.04 -14.56 1.10
CA ARG A 85 2.48 -14.79 2.47
C ARG A 85 3.48 -13.72 2.92
N GLY A 86 4.51 -13.45 2.11
CA GLY A 86 5.51 -12.43 2.44
C GLY A 86 4.89 -11.04 2.56
N GLN A 87 3.91 -10.70 1.70
CA GLN A 87 3.13 -9.47 1.86
C GLN A 87 2.39 -9.43 3.20
N ARG A 88 1.71 -10.52 3.58
CA ARG A 88 0.88 -10.54 4.78
C ARG A 88 1.71 -10.46 6.05
N GLU A 89 2.81 -11.20 6.11
CA GLU A 89 3.79 -11.14 7.21
C GLU A 89 4.33 -9.72 7.37
N TRP A 90 4.83 -9.14 6.27
CA TRP A 90 5.34 -7.77 6.27
C TRP A 90 4.27 -6.76 6.69
N LEU A 91 3.03 -6.87 6.19
CA LEU A 91 1.97 -5.92 6.51
C LEU A 91 1.56 -6.00 7.98
N ASN A 92 1.54 -7.20 8.57
CA ASN A 92 1.23 -7.36 10.00
C ASN A 92 2.26 -6.65 10.88
N GLU A 93 3.56 -6.83 10.59
CA GLU A 93 4.64 -6.14 11.30
C GLU A 93 4.61 -4.63 11.02
N ALA A 94 4.36 -4.22 9.77
CA ALA A 94 4.33 -2.82 9.40
C ALA A 94 3.23 -2.04 10.14
N LYS A 95 2.05 -2.65 10.35
CA LYS A 95 0.90 -2.02 11.01
C LYS A 95 1.18 -1.64 12.46
N ASP A 96 2.11 -2.30 13.13
CA ASP A 96 2.53 -1.92 14.48
C ASP A 96 3.25 -0.56 14.51
N TYR A 97 3.68 -0.03 13.38
CA TYR A 97 4.25 1.32 13.27
C TYR A 97 3.19 2.40 12.96
N GLY A 98 1.93 2.01 12.74
CA GLY A 98 0.84 2.92 12.39
C GLY A 98 0.84 3.40 10.93
N GLY A 99 -0.12 4.25 10.59
CA GLY A 99 -0.28 4.81 9.24
C GLY A 99 -1.38 4.13 8.42
N PHE A 100 -1.46 4.47 7.13
CA PHE A 100 -2.49 3.97 6.21
C PHE A 100 -1.88 3.19 5.06
N TYR A 101 -2.57 2.11 4.69
CA TYR A 101 -2.10 1.12 3.73
C TYR A 101 -3.16 0.93 2.65
N LEU A 102 -2.73 0.87 1.39
CA LEU A 102 -3.53 0.34 0.29
C LEU A 102 -3.00 -1.03 -0.07
N VAL A 103 -3.84 -2.04 0.02
CA VAL A 103 -3.47 -3.44 -0.11
C VAL A 103 -4.07 -4.00 -1.40
N GLY A 104 -3.19 -4.49 -2.28
CA GLY A 104 -3.58 -5.29 -3.45
C GLY A 104 -2.95 -6.67 -3.42
N ALA A 105 -3.05 -7.42 -4.52
CA ALA A 105 -2.44 -8.74 -4.64
C ALA A 105 -0.92 -8.62 -4.83
N LYS A 106 -0.16 -9.03 -3.82
CA LYS A 106 1.31 -8.97 -3.75
C LYS A 106 1.91 -7.56 -3.83
N TRP A 107 1.17 -6.54 -3.41
CA TRP A 107 1.68 -5.19 -3.27
C TRP A 107 0.96 -4.39 -2.20
N VAL A 108 1.68 -3.43 -1.60
CA VAL A 108 1.15 -2.49 -0.61
C VAL A 108 1.68 -1.08 -0.91
N ALA A 109 0.82 -0.08 -0.85
CA ALA A 109 1.22 1.33 -0.83
C ALA A 109 0.99 1.94 0.56
N VAL A 110 1.97 2.65 1.11
CA VAL A 110 1.91 3.23 2.46
C VAL A 110 2.07 4.74 2.41
N GLY A 111 1.21 5.47 3.10
CA GLY A 111 1.32 6.93 3.22
C GLY A 111 0.21 7.53 4.07
N ASP A 112 0.05 8.85 3.98
CA ASP A 112 -1.03 9.55 4.67
C ASP A 112 -2.40 9.12 4.13
N GLN A 113 -3.44 9.20 4.97
CA GLN A 113 -4.80 8.74 4.62
C GLN A 113 -5.32 9.35 3.30
N LYS A 114 -5.07 10.64 3.06
CA LYS A 114 -5.50 11.33 1.83
C LYS A 114 -4.77 10.79 0.60
N VAL A 115 -3.48 10.48 0.75
CA VAL A 115 -2.68 9.88 -0.32
C VAL A 115 -3.20 8.49 -0.64
N VAL A 116 -3.42 7.65 0.37
CA VAL A 116 -3.95 6.28 0.22
C VAL A 116 -5.36 6.28 -0.40
N LYS A 117 -6.25 7.18 0.02
CA LYS A 117 -7.58 7.35 -0.61
C LYS A 117 -7.48 7.72 -2.09
N THR A 118 -6.55 8.61 -2.42
CA THR A 118 -6.32 9.02 -3.82
C THR A 118 -5.80 7.83 -4.63
N LEU A 119 -4.83 7.09 -4.10
CA LEU A 119 -4.28 5.89 -4.74
C LEU A 119 -5.35 4.83 -4.94
N ARG A 120 -6.27 4.61 -3.98
CA ARG A 120 -7.39 3.68 -4.14
C ARG A 120 -8.29 4.03 -5.32
N GLY A 121 -8.50 5.31 -5.57
CA GLY A 121 -9.28 5.78 -6.72
C GLY A 121 -8.61 5.54 -8.08
N GLN A 122 -7.32 5.19 -8.08
CA GLN A 122 -6.50 4.91 -9.28
C GLN A 122 -6.18 3.41 -9.41
N LEU A 123 -5.75 2.76 -8.33
CA LEU A 123 -5.25 1.38 -8.29
C LEU A 123 -6.27 0.37 -7.76
N GLY A 124 -7.42 0.80 -7.26
CA GLY A 124 -8.35 -0.08 -6.56
C GLY A 124 -7.79 -0.52 -5.20
N GLY A 125 -8.03 -1.76 -4.80
CA GLY A 125 -7.50 -2.34 -3.56
C GLY A 125 -8.29 -1.98 -2.29
N THR A 126 -7.82 -2.54 -1.19
CA THR A 126 -8.44 -2.43 0.14
C THR A 126 -7.62 -1.50 1.02
N MET A 127 -8.28 -0.55 1.68
CA MET A 127 -7.60 0.28 2.67
C MET A 127 -7.52 -0.44 4.01
N GLU A 128 -6.33 -0.46 4.60
CA GLU A 128 -6.09 -0.91 5.96
C GLU A 128 -5.42 0.21 6.77
N GLU A 129 -5.56 0.17 8.09
CA GLU A 129 -4.98 1.14 9.02
C GLU A 129 -4.13 0.41 10.06
N GLY A 130 -2.96 0.98 10.35
CA GLY A 130 -2.07 0.49 11.39
C GLY A 130 -2.53 0.91 12.78
N THR A 131 -1.87 0.38 13.80
CA THR A 131 -2.15 0.70 15.21
C THR A 131 -2.01 2.20 15.45
N SER A 132 -3.05 2.81 16.04
CA SER A 132 -3.02 4.22 16.43
C SER A 132 -2.23 4.38 17.73
N HIS A 133 -1.06 5.00 17.66
CA HIS A 133 -0.21 5.31 18.84
C HIS A 133 -0.58 6.64 19.51
N ALA A 134 -1.85 7.05 19.45
CA ALA A 134 -2.28 8.29 20.12
C ALA A 134 -1.94 8.18 21.61
N SER A 135 -1.10 9.11 22.06
CA SER A 135 -0.49 9.09 23.40
C SER A 135 -1.56 8.96 24.48
N HIS A 136 -1.33 8.08 25.44
CA HIS A 136 -2.01 8.08 26.73
C HIS A 136 -1.78 9.44 27.41
N SER A 137 -2.65 10.42 27.16
CA SER A 137 -2.69 11.66 27.92
C SER A 137 -3.31 11.38 29.30
N SER A 138 -2.43 11.10 30.26
CA SER A 138 -2.48 11.56 31.66
C SER A 138 -3.87 11.73 32.30
N GLY A 139 -4.25 10.74 33.12
CA GLY A 139 -5.11 10.99 34.28
C GLY A 139 -4.24 11.43 35.46
N THR A 140 -4.36 12.70 35.85
CA THR A 140 -3.72 13.31 37.04
C THR A 140 -4.58 13.15 38.30
N GLY A 141 -3.95 12.86 39.44
CA GLY A 141 -4.48 13.06 40.81
C GLY A 141 -4.59 11.75 41.60
N SER A 142 -3.83 11.49 42.67
CA SER A 142 -3.84 12.26 43.93
C SER A 142 -2.60 11.99 44.78
N ASP A 143 -2.13 13.02 45.49
CA ASP A 143 -1.26 13.01 46.66
C ASP A 143 -1.26 11.72 47.51
N ALA A 144 -0.07 11.21 47.80
CA ALA A 144 0.26 10.64 49.11
C ALA A 144 1.78 10.64 49.30
N SER A 145 2.23 11.61 50.09
CA SER A 145 3.55 11.68 50.70
C SER A 145 3.93 10.36 51.38
N HIS A 146 5.11 9.82 51.08
CA HIS A 146 5.88 9.13 52.10
C HIS A 146 7.39 9.24 51.84
N GLU A 147 8.05 9.85 52.81
CA GLU A 147 9.47 10.08 52.86
C GLU A 147 10.22 8.75 53.04
N GLY A 148 11.05 8.40 52.06
CA GLY A 148 11.98 7.28 52.14
C GLY A 148 13.34 7.76 52.60
N THR A 149 13.63 7.55 53.88
CA THR A 149 14.92 7.85 54.52
C THR A 149 16.09 7.20 53.77
N HIS A 150 17.17 7.96 53.61
CA HIS A 150 18.45 7.51 53.08
C HIS A 150 19.28 6.96 54.25
N SER A 151 19.63 5.68 54.22
CA SER A 151 20.63 5.10 55.11
C SER A 151 21.45 4.09 54.32
N GLY A 152 22.74 4.39 54.17
CA GLY A 152 23.63 3.71 53.24
C GLY A 152 24.36 2.49 53.80
N HIS A 153 25.23 1.92 52.96
CA HIS A 153 26.50 1.39 53.41
C HIS A 153 27.49 1.32 52.24
N SER A 154 28.68 1.85 52.50
CA SER A 154 29.90 1.72 51.71
C SER A 154 30.98 1.24 52.68
N GLY A 155 31.65 0.14 52.36
CA GLY A 155 32.74 -0.44 53.17
C GLY A 155 32.58 -1.94 53.33
#